data_AF-A0A813H8H7-F1
#
_entry.id   AF-A0A813H8H7-F1
#
_cell.length_a   1.000
_cell.length_b   1.000
_cell.length_c   1.000
_cell.angle_alpha   90.00
_cell.angle_beta   90.00
_cell.angle_gamma   90.00
#
_symmetry.space_group_name_H-M   'P 1'
#
loop_
_entity.id
_entity.type
_entity.pdbx_description
1 polymer ?
#
loop_
_entity_poly.entity_id
_entity_poly.type
_entity_poly.pdbx_seq_one_letter_code
_entity_poly.pdbx_strand_id
1 'polypeptide(L)'
;MVAAFKCRFYADGVNIYKRLCNAGPPKTAVTYAYALKLFSKAERQGDVTDIITEVWKNVVKPDAPLFGAMIDAVAEAGKANEAIELLDTMRSHNLVPDVIAWGSAVNACKNARNSTVARFLLDFMIKEGVKPTCIVFTNVVSAHCGSRLVLLQKLKSDMVRMDIKADAFFVGAYVAALLSIKAVSLGSASEAVDLISDLDSERLTEMALVVSEARADQIRLTRFMSIVEVALQRTGFG
;
A
#
# COMPACT_ATOMS: atom_id res chain seq x y z
N MET A 1 -24.23 9.34 -0.12
CA MET A 1 -22.83 8.98 -0.44
C MET A 1 -22.09 8.43 0.78
N VAL A 2 -21.99 9.16 1.89
CA VAL A 2 -21.30 8.68 3.11
C VAL A 2 -21.79 7.32 3.59
N ALA A 3 -23.11 7.17 3.74
CA ALA A 3 -23.72 5.90 4.16
C ALA A 3 -23.42 4.78 3.17
N ALA A 4 -23.56 5.03 1.86
CA ALA A 4 -23.26 4.07 0.82
C ALA A 4 -21.80 3.59 0.87
N PHE A 5 -20.84 4.49 1.08
CA PHE A 5 -19.44 4.13 1.25
C PHE A 5 -19.21 3.26 2.51
N LYS A 6 -19.77 3.66 3.65
CA LYS A 6 -19.67 2.90 4.91
C LYS A 6 -20.30 1.51 4.81
N CYS A 7 -21.41 1.38 4.07
CA CYS A 7 -22.11 0.11 3.83
C CYS A 7 -21.57 -0.68 2.64
N ARG A 8 -20.46 -0.24 2.01
CA ARG A 8 -19.83 -0.88 0.83
C ARG A 8 -20.73 -0.99 -0.41
N PHE A 9 -21.79 -0.18 -0.48
CA PHE A 9 -22.63 -0.02 -1.67
C PHE A 9 -22.01 0.98 -2.64
N TYR A 10 -20.85 0.64 -3.20
CA TYR A 10 -20.06 1.56 -4.01
C TYR A 10 -20.79 1.97 -5.30
N ALA A 11 -21.44 1.03 -5.99
CA ALA A 11 -22.22 1.30 -7.20
C ALA A 11 -23.39 2.26 -6.94
N ASP A 12 -24.14 2.06 -5.85
CA ASP A 12 -25.22 2.97 -5.46
C ASP A 12 -24.68 4.34 -5.08
N GLY A 13 -23.54 4.39 -4.38
CA GLY A 13 -22.85 5.64 -4.07
C GLY A 13 -22.43 6.42 -5.31
N VAL A 14 -21.91 5.74 -6.34
CA VAL A 14 -21.59 6.31 -7.65
C VAL A 14 -22.85 6.89 -8.31
N ASN A 15 -23.96 6.15 -8.29
CA ASN A 15 -25.23 6.63 -8.85
C ASN A 15 -25.77 7.86 -8.11
N ILE A 16 -25.61 7.92 -6.78
CA ILE A 16 -25.97 9.09 -5.98
C ILE A 16 -25.12 10.31 -6.41
N TYR A 17 -23.81 10.13 -6.62
CA TYR A 17 -22.95 11.23 -7.10
C TYR A 17 -23.37 11.74 -8.47
N LYS A 18 -23.63 10.84 -9.43
CA LYS A 18 -24.11 11.22 -10.78
C LYS A 18 -25.43 11.98 -10.74
N ARG A 19 -26.37 11.59 -9.87
CA ARG A 19 -27.61 12.33 -9.64
C ARG A 19 -27.37 13.71 -9.03
N LEU A 20 -26.41 13.84 -8.11
CA LEU A 20 -26.03 15.14 -7.53
C LEU A 20 -25.46 16.09 -8.60
N CYS A 21 -24.66 15.58 -9.54
CA CYS A 21 -24.17 16.38 -10.67
C CYS A 21 -25.31 16.98 -11.50
N ASN A 22 -26.44 16.27 -11.62
CA ASN A 22 -27.60 16.71 -12.41
C ASN A 22 -28.56 17.62 -11.62
N ALA A 23 -28.52 17.58 -10.29
CA ALA A 23 -29.47 18.27 -9.43
C ALA A 23 -29.11 19.73 -9.14
N GLY A 24 -27.90 20.17 -9.49
CA GLY A 24 -27.44 21.56 -9.34
C GLY A 24 -26.93 22.06 -7.96
N PRO A 25 -26.95 21.33 -6.82
CA PRO A 25 -26.36 21.87 -5.60
C PRO A 25 -24.83 21.94 -5.72
N PRO A 26 -24.18 22.96 -5.11
CA PRO A 26 -22.74 23.10 -5.16
C PRO A 26 -22.04 21.91 -4.49
N LYS A 27 -21.09 21.31 -5.20
CA LYS A 27 -20.24 20.24 -4.66
C LYS A 27 -19.27 20.84 -3.65
N THR A 28 -19.17 20.20 -2.49
CA THR A 28 -18.25 20.60 -1.42
C THR A 28 -17.03 19.68 -1.39
N ALA A 29 -15.99 20.04 -0.65
CA ALA A 29 -14.83 19.17 -0.43
C ALA A 29 -15.22 17.78 0.09
N VAL A 30 -16.23 17.70 0.97
CA VAL A 30 -16.77 16.43 1.48
C VAL A 30 -17.42 15.63 0.35
N THR A 31 -18.20 16.26 -0.53
CA THR A 31 -18.82 15.59 -1.68
C THR A 31 -17.75 14.94 -2.56
N TYR A 32 -16.69 15.68 -2.89
CA TYR A 32 -15.58 15.17 -3.70
C TYR A 32 -14.80 14.06 -3.01
N ALA A 33 -14.46 14.22 -1.73
CA ALA A 33 -13.70 13.22 -0.99
C ALA A 33 -14.44 11.86 -0.95
N TYR A 34 -15.76 11.88 -0.75
CA TYR A 34 -16.54 10.64 -0.80
C TYR A 34 -16.76 10.13 -2.23
N ALA A 35 -16.85 11.00 -3.23
CA ALA A 35 -16.89 10.58 -4.62
C ALA A 35 -15.61 9.79 -4.98
N LEU A 36 -14.44 10.38 -4.75
CA LEU A 36 -13.15 9.74 -5.01
C LEU A 36 -13.04 8.37 -4.33
N LYS A 37 -13.42 8.27 -3.05
CA LYS A 37 -13.47 7.00 -2.32
C LYS A 37 -14.42 5.98 -2.93
N LEU A 38 -15.62 6.40 -3.35
CA LEU A 38 -16.62 5.53 -3.98
C LEU A 38 -16.17 5.04 -5.36
N PHE A 39 -15.70 5.93 -6.22
CA PHE A 39 -15.28 5.61 -7.59
C PHE A 39 -13.99 4.79 -7.61
N SER A 40 -13.04 5.08 -6.70
CA SER A 40 -11.84 4.27 -6.52
C SER A 40 -12.17 2.83 -6.12
N LYS A 41 -13.06 2.63 -5.12
CA LYS A 41 -13.51 1.28 -4.70
C LYS A 41 -14.43 0.57 -5.70
N ALA A 42 -15.00 1.30 -6.66
CA ALA A 42 -15.76 0.74 -7.77
C ALA A 42 -14.89 0.44 -9.01
N GLU A 43 -13.56 0.60 -8.91
CA GLU A 43 -12.59 0.38 -10.00
C GLU A 43 -12.83 1.29 -11.23
N ARG A 44 -13.38 2.49 -10.98
CA ARG A 44 -13.76 3.48 -12.00
C ARG A 44 -12.68 4.55 -12.18
N GLN A 45 -11.48 4.14 -12.58
CA GLN A 45 -10.30 5.03 -12.57
C GLN A 45 -10.36 6.20 -13.56
N GLY A 46 -11.07 6.05 -14.67
CA GLY A 46 -11.35 7.16 -15.59
C GLY A 46 -12.12 8.28 -14.89
N ASP A 47 -13.22 7.91 -14.23
CA ASP A 47 -14.05 8.85 -13.47
C ASP A 47 -13.28 9.49 -12.29
N VAL A 48 -12.33 8.78 -11.65
CA VAL A 48 -11.47 9.36 -10.59
C VAL A 48 -10.68 10.56 -11.13
N THR A 49 -10.09 10.42 -12.32
CA THR A 49 -9.30 11.49 -12.95
C THR A 49 -10.18 12.69 -13.33
N ASP A 50 -11.39 12.41 -13.83
CA ASP A 50 -12.38 13.44 -14.14
C ASP A 50 -12.81 14.21 -12.88
N ILE A 51 -13.04 13.50 -11.77
CA ILE A 51 -13.43 14.10 -10.49
C ILE A 51 -12.30 14.98 -9.93
N ILE A 52 -11.03 14.53 -9.98
CA ILE A 52 -9.88 15.35 -9.56
C ILE A 52 -9.81 16.63 -10.40
N THR A 53 -9.98 16.51 -11.72
CA THR A 53 -10.03 17.67 -12.63
C THR A 53 -11.17 18.62 -12.27
N GLU A 54 -12.32 18.07 -11.86
CA GLU A 54 -13.47 18.84 -11.42
C GLU A 54 -13.22 19.65 -10.14
N VAL A 55 -12.46 19.09 -9.19
CA VAL A 55 -12.05 19.77 -7.95
C VAL A 55 -11.31 21.06 -8.28
N TRP A 56 -10.32 20.98 -9.19
CA TRP A 56 -9.51 22.13 -9.59
C TRP A 56 -10.32 23.20 -10.36
N LYS A 57 -11.33 22.79 -11.13
CA LYS A 57 -12.19 23.70 -11.91
C LYS A 57 -13.22 24.45 -11.06
N ASN A 58 -13.75 23.83 -10.01
CA ASN A 58 -14.88 24.39 -9.25
C ASN A 58 -14.49 25.36 -8.11
N VAL A 59 -13.25 25.88 -8.09
CA VAL A 59 -12.75 26.83 -7.07
C VAL A 59 -12.90 26.29 -5.63
N VAL A 60 -13.02 24.97 -5.48
CA VAL A 60 -13.09 24.33 -4.17
C VAL A 60 -11.67 24.28 -3.63
N LYS A 61 -11.41 25.02 -2.55
CA LYS A 61 -10.12 24.96 -1.84
C LYS A 61 -9.99 23.58 -1.19
N PRO A 62 -9.07 22.70 -1.65
CA PRO A 62 -8.95 21.38 -1.07
C PRO A 62 -8.37 21.48 0.34
N ASP A 63 -8.98 20.74 1.26
CA ASP A 63 -8.48 20.53 2.61
C ASP A 63 -7.68 19.22 2.70
N ALA A 64 -7.05 18.97 3.84
CA ALA A 64 -6.26 17.75 4.04
C ALA A 64 -7.07 16.45 3.80
N PRO A 65 -8.33 16.33 4.25
CA PRO A 65 -9.18 15.18 3.91
C PRO A 65 -9.41 14.98 2.39
N LEU A 66 -9.62 16.06 1.63
CA LEU A 66 -9.79 15.96 0.19
C LEU A 66 -8.48 15.57 -0.50
N PHE A 67 -7.35 16.15 -0.12
CA PHE A 67 -6.04 15.72 -0.61
C PHE A 67 -5.77 14.24 -0.32
N GLY A 68 -6.01 13.79 0.91
CA GLY A 68 -5.88 12.38 1.29
C GLY A 68 -6.76 11.48 0.41
N ALA A 69 -8.02 11.88 0.14
CA ALA A 69 -8.90 11.13 -0.75
C ALA A 69 -8.42 11.10 -2.21
N MET A 70 -7.84 12.19 -2.72
CA MET A 70 -7.25 12.22 -4.07
C MET A 70 -6.03 11.30 -4.16
N ILE A 71 -5.11 11.38 -3.19
CA ILE A 71 -3.89 10.55 -3.11
C ILE A 71 -4.26 9.07 -2.98
N ASP A 72 -5.20 8.73 -2.09
CA ASP A 72 -5.73 7.37 -1.94
C ASP A 72 -6.29 6.84 -3.27
N ALA A 73 -7.09 7.66 -3.95
CA ALA A 73 -7.77 7.24 -5.17
C ALA A 73 -6.78 6.96 -6.32
N VAL A 74 -5.78 7.82 -6.52
CA VAL A 74 -4.73 7.58 -7.53
C VAL A 74 -3.78 6.45 -7.12
N ALA A 75 -3.59 6.22 -5.82
CA ALA A 75 -2.79 5.12 -5.32
C ALA A 75 -3.40 3.75 -5.66
N GLU A 76 -4.72 3.60 -5.57
CA GLU A 76 -5.43 2.38 -5.97
C GLU A 76 -5.29 2.11 -7.47
N ALA A 77 -5.10 3.15 -8.29
CA ALA A 77 -4.80 3.03 -9.71
C ALA A 77 -3.32 2.75 -10.02
N GLY A 78 -2.42 2.76 -9.02
CA GLY A 78 -0.98 2.65 -9.23
C GLY A 78 -0.34 3.87 -9.92
N LYS A 79 -1.00 5.03 -9.87
CA LYS A 79 -0.51 6.28 -10.48
C LYS A 79 0.47 6.98 -9.54
N ALA A 80 1.68 6.44 -9.41
CA ALA A 80 2.70 6.91 -8.47
C ALA A 80 3.10 8.38 -8.68
N ASN A 81 3.26 8.83 -9.93
CA ASN A 81 3.62 10.22 -10.22
C ASN A 81 2.53 11.20 -9.78
N GLU A 82 1.26 10.90 -10.10
CA GLU A 82 0.12 11.73 -9.67
C GLU A 82 0.01 11.81 -8.14
N ALA A 83 0.30 10.70 -7.43
CA ALA A 83 0.31 10.71 -5.97
C ALA A 83 1.39 11.65 -5.38
N ILE A 84 2.56 11.72 -6.02
CA ILE A 84 3.67 12.61 -5.61
C ILE A 84 3.32 14.05 -5.94
N GLU A 85 2.80 14.33 -7.12
CA GLU A 85 2.34 15.67 -7.51
C GLU A 85 1.27 16.19 -6.55
N LEU A 86 0.35 15.33 -6.10
CA LEU A 86 -0.64 15.68 -5.09
C LEU A 86 -0.05 15.94 -3.70
N LEU A 87 1.01 15.23 -3.29
CA LEU A 87 1.75 15.54 -2.05
C LEU A 87 2.41 16.92 -2.13
N ASP A 88 3.05 17.23 -3.26
CA ASP A 88 3.70 18.52 -3.47
C ASP A 88 2.68 19.66 -3.57
N THR A 89 1.54 19.40 -4.22
CA THR A 89 0.42 20.35 -4.30
C THR A 89 -0.23 20.58 -2.93
N MET A 90 -0.32 19.54 -2.08
CA MET A 90 -0.78 19.69 -0.70
C MET A 90 0.13 20.65 0.07
N ARG A 91 1.46 20.53 -0.09
CA ARG A 91 2.43 21.45 0.53
C ARG A 91 2.29 22.88 0.00
N SER A 92 2.09 23.07 -1.31
CA SER A 92 1.89 24.42 -1.88
C SER A 92 0.62 25.12 -1.36
N HIS A 93 -0.32 24.34 -0.83
CA HIS A 93 -1.51 24.83 -0.12
C HIS A 93 -1.30 25.06 1.38
N ASN A 94 -0.05 25.03 1.86
CA ASN A 94 0.34 25.11 3.27
C ASN A 94 -0.28 24.01 4.15
N LEU A 95 -0.52 22.84 3.56
CA LEU A 95 -0.96 21.65 4.28
C LEU A 95 0.22 20.68 4.40
N VAL A 96 0.48 20.18 5.61
CA VAL A 96 1.56 19.23 5.86
C VAL A 96 1.04 17.81 5.59
N PRO A 97 1.63 17.06 4.65
CA PRO A 97 1.24 15.66 4.43
C PRO A 97 1.52 14.82 5.67
N ASP A 98 0.49 14.16 6.17
CA ASP A 98 0.59 13.27 7.32
C ASP A 98 1.03 11.85 6.90
N VAL A 99 1.19 10.98 7.89
CA VAL A 99 1.56 9.57 7.67
C VAL A 99 0.60 8.82 6.75
N ILE A 100 -0.68 9.22 6.70
CA ILE A 100 -1.67 8.60 5.84
C ILE A 100 -1.41 8.99 4.38
N ALA A 101 -1.24 10.29 4.10
CA ALA A 101 -0.94 10.78 2.75
C ALA A 101 0.36 10.17 2.20
N TRP A 102 1.42 10.12 3.01
CA TRP A 102 2.68 9.46 2.64
C TRP A 102 2.49 7.96 2.40
N GLY A 103 1.81 7.26 3.30
CA GLY A 103 1.54 5.83 3.17
C GLY A 103 0.77 5.49 1.90
N SER A 104 -0.15 6.35 1.48
CA SER A 104 -0.92 6.20 0.24
C SER A 104 -0.08 6.47 -1.01
N ALA A 105 0.83 7.45 -1.01
CA ALA A 105 1.78 7.63 -2.11
C ALA A 105 2.74 6.44 -2.25
N VAL A 106 3.21 5.88 -1.14
CA VAL A 106 4.01 4.64 -1.15
C VAL A 106 3.17 3.44 -1.64
N ASN A 107 1.88 3.36 -1.28
CA ASN A 107 0.95 2.37 -1.81
C ASN A 107 0.80 2.48 -3.34
N ALA A 108 0.75 3.70 -3.88
CA ALA A 108 0.75 3.95 -5.33
C ALA A 108 1.98 3.32 -5.99
N CYS A 109 3.17 3.50 -5.39
CA CYS A 109 4.42 2.93 -5.89
C CYS A 109 4.43 1.40 -5.83
N LYS A 110 3.89 0.80 -4.77
CA LYS A 110 3.67 -0.65 -4.70
C LYS A 110 2.80 -1.15 -5.84
N ASN A 111 1.66 -0.50 -6.08
CA ASN A 111 0.73 -0.87 -7.13
C ASN A 111 1.34 -0.66 -8.54
N ALA A 112 2.21 0.33 -8.70
CA ALA A 112 3.03 0.57 -9.89
C ALA A 112 4.23 -0.38 -10.04
N ARG A 113 4.55 -1.20 -9.04
CA ARG A 113 5.79 -1.98 -8.92
C ARG A 113 7.07 -1.14 -9.07
N ASN A 114 7.05 0.08 -8.55
CA ASN A 114 8.20 0.99 -8.59
C ASN A 114 8.91 1.04 -7.23
N SER A 115 9.80 0.07 -7.00
CA SER A 115 10.58 -0.06 -5.76
C SER A 115 11.48 1.13 -5.48
N THR A 116 12.12 1.69 -6.51
CA THR A 116 13.01 2.85 -6.40
C THR A 116 12.29 4.06 -5.84
N VAL A 117 11.12 4.39 -6.39
CA VAL A 117 10.31 5.53 -5.92
C VAL A 117 9.71 5.23 -4.55
N ALA A 118 9.27 3.99 -4.28
CA ALA A 118 8.79 3.61 -2.95
C ALA A 118 9.86 3.81 -1.85
N ARG A 119 11.12 3.44 -2.13
CA ARG A 119 12.25 3.68 -1.22
C ARG A 119 12.52 5.18 -1.05
N PHE A 120 12.54 5.93 -2.14
CA PHE A 120 12.75 7.38 -2.10
C PHE A 120 11.69 8.07 -1.24
N LEU A 121 10.40 7.72 -1.39
CA LEU A 121 9.33 8.30 -0.59
C LEU A 121 9.44 7.93 0.89
N LEU A 122 9.87 6.71 1.24
CA LEU A 122 10.17 6.34 2.62
C LEU A 122 11.27 7.22 3.21
N ASP A 123 12.41 7.33 2.52
CA ASP A 123 13.54 8.14 2.99
C ASP A 123 13.16 9.63 3.10
N PHE A 124 12.35 10.12 2.17
CA PHE A 124 11.91 11.52 2.16
C PHE A 124 10.88 11.80 3.27
N MET A 125 9.92 10.91 3.50
CA MET A 125 9.00 10.97 4.64
C MET A 125 9.76 11.07 5.98
N ILE A 126 10.81 10.27 6.15
CA ILE A 126 11.66 10.28 7.35
C ILE A 126 12.41 11.61 7.48
N LYS A 127 12.98 12.12 6.36
CA LYS A 127 13.69 13.40 6.32
C LYS A 127 12.78 14.57 6.72
N GLU A 128 11.51 14.51 6.34
CA GLU A 128 10.48 15.49 6.72
C GLU A 128 10.00 15.32 8.17
N GLY A 129 10.60 14.42 8.95
CA GLY A 129 10.28 14.19 10.36
C GLY A 129 8.99 13.39 10.59
N VAL A 130 8.42 12.76 9.55
CA VAL A 130 7.21 11.95 9.67
C VAL A 130 7.62 10.50 9.93
N LYS A 131 7.30 9.97 11.12
CA LYS A 131 7.60 8.57 11.48
C LYS A 131 6.78 7.59 10.61
N PRO A 132 7.41 6.69 9.83
CA PRO A 132 6.70 5.65 9.10
C PRO A 132 5.99 4.67 10.04
N THR A 133 4.91 4.06 9.55
CA THR A 133 4.23 2.95 10.23
C THR A 133 4.66 1.61 9.61
N CYS A 134 4.31 0.51 10.29
CA CYS A 134 4.46 -0.84 9.75
C CYS A 134 3.84 -0.97 8.34
N ILE A 135 2.67 -0.35 8.11
CA ILE A 135 1.98 -0.35 6.80
C ILE A 135 2.84 0.29 5.70
N VAL A 136 3.56 1.39 6.00
CA VAL A 136 4.47 2.02 5.04
C VAL A 136 5.57 1.04 4.64
N PHE A 137 6.23 0.41 5.62
CA PHE A 137 7.27 -0.61 5.37
C PHE A 137 6.73 -1.82 4.60
N THR A 138 5.52 -2.29 4.92
CA THR A 138 4.82 -3.37 4.20
C THR A 138 4.59 -3.00 2.74
N ASN A 139 4.24 -1.75 2.44
CA ASN A 139 4.08 -1.28 1.06
C ASN A 139 5.42 -1.18 0.33
N VAL A 140 6.48 -0.67 0.98
CA VAL A 140 7.82 -0.57 0.37
C VAL A 140 8.39 -1.96 0.06
N VAL A 141 8.32 -2.91 1.00
CA VAL A 141 8.82 -4.27 0.76
C VAL A 141 8.03 -4.97 -0.33
N SER A 142 6.71 -4.78 -0.37
CA SER A 142 5.85 -5.31 -1.46
C SER A 142 6.24 -4.74 -2.82
N ALA A 143 6.66 -3.47 -2.89
CA ALA A 143 7.17 -2.87 -4.12
C ALA A 143 8.52 -3.48 -4.56
N HIS A 144 9.31 -4.00 -3.61
CA HIS A 144 10.61 -4.66 -3.83
C HIS A 144 10.48 -6.16 -4.14
N CYS A 145 9.32 -6.65 -4.57
CA CYS A 145 9.14 -8.03 -5.01
C CYS A 145 10.19 -8.43 -6.06
N GLY A 146 11.00 -9.46 -5.79
CA GLY A 146 12.08 -9.90 -6.68
C GLY A 146 13.34 -9.03 -6.69
N SER A 147 13.44 -8.05 -5.79
CA SER A 147 14.68 -7.28 -5.59
C SER A 147 15.76 -8.13 -4.93
N ARG A 148 17.01 -7.65 -4.98
CA ARG A 148 18.16 -8.29 -4.30
C ARG A 148 17.91 -8.42 -2.80
N LEU A 149 18.32 -9.54 -2.21
CA LEU A 149 18.17 -9.85 -0.78
C LEU A 149 18.68 -8.71 0.12
N VAL A 150 19.85 -8.14 -0.20
CA VAL A 150 20.45 -7.02 0.55
C VAL A 150 19.52 -5.82 0.68
N LEU A 151 18.68 -5.54 -0.32
CA LEU A 151 17.72 -4.43 -0.24
C LEU A 151 16.57 -4.74 0.71
N LEU A 152 16.08 -5.98 0.74
CA LEU A 152 15.04 -6.44 1.66
C LEU A 152 15.58 -6.42 3.10
N GLN A 153 16.76 -6.98 3.33
CA GLN A 153 17.42 -6.97 4.65
C GLN A 153 17.66 -5.56 5.17
N LYS A 154 18.04 -4.63 4.28
CA LYS A 154 18.17 -3.21 4.65
C LYS A 154 16.83 -2.62 5.09
N LEU A 155 15.72 -2.91 4.40
CA LEU A 155 14.39 -2.42 4.80
C LEU A 155 13.98 -2.97 6.17
N LYS A 156 14.19 -4.28 6.43
CA LYS A 156 13.93 -4.90 7.74
C LYS A 156 14.79 -4.24 8.83
N SER A 157 16.07 -4.03 8.56
CA SER A 157 17.00 -3.38 9.49
C SER A 157 16.62 -1.92 9.79
N ASP A 158 16.25 -1.16 8.77
CA ASP A 158 15.78 0.23 8.92
C ASP A 158 14.50 0.26 9.79
N MET A 159 13.56 -0.67 9.59
CA MET A 159 12.34 -0.79 10.39
C MET A 159 12.63 -1.06 11.89
N VAL A 160 13.55 -1.99 12.18
CA VAL A 160 13.98 -2.30 13.56
C VAL A 160 14.66 -1.10 14.21
N ARG A 161 15.57 -0.42 13.49
CA ARG A 161 16.27 0.78 13.99
C ARG A 161 15.33 1.93 14.35
N MET A 162 14.14 1.97 13.75
CA MET A 162 13.11 2.96 14.01
C MET A 162 12.12 2.54 15.11
N ASP A 163 12.37 1.40 15.76
CA ASP A 163 11.49 0.80 16.77
C ASP A 163 10.06 0.61 16.23
N ILE A 164 9.96 0.03 15.04
CA ILE A 164 8.68 -0.32 14.42
C ILE A 164 8.59 -1.85 14.39
N LYS A 165 7.64 -2.40 15.14
CA LYS A 165 7.45 -3.86 15.21
C LYS A 165 6.76 -4.38 13.95
N ALA A 166 7.22 -5.54 13.48
CA ALA A 166 6.59 -6.25 12.39
C ALA A 166 5.23 -6.81 12.83
N ASP A 167 4.27 -6.80 11.91
CA ASP A 167 3.01 -7.52 12.04
C ASP A 167 2.92 -8.65 11.01
N ALA A 168 1.84 -9.42 11.06
CA ALA A 168 1.62 -10.51 10.12
C ALA A 168 1.57 -10.06 8.64
N PHE A 169 1.15 -8.81 8.37
CA PHE A 169 1.10 -8.28 7.01
C PHE A 169 2.51 -7.97 6.49
N PHE A 170 3.37 -7.37 7.32
CA PHE A 170 4.77 -7.14 6.97
C PHE A 170 5.50 -8.45 6.73
N VAL A 171 5.42 -9.41 7.66
CA VAL A 171 6.12 -10.71 7.53
C VAL A 171 5.65 -11.43 6.26
N GLY A 172 4.34 -11.47 6.01
CA GLY A 172 3.78 -12.07 4.80
C GLY A 172 4.27 -11.38 3.51
N ALA A 173 4.34 -10.05 3.50
CA ALA A 173 4.85 -9.29 2.36
C ALA A 173 6.36 -9.49 2.15
N TYR A 174 7.13 -9.57 3.23
CA TYR A 174 8.57 -9.81 3.21
C TYR A 174 8.91 -11.19 2.65
N VAL A 175 8.22 -12.24 3.15
CA VAL A 175 8.33 -13.61 2.61
C VAL A 175 7.94 -13.65 1.13
N ALA A 176 6.84 -13.00 0.74
CA ALA A 176 6.44 -12.93 -0.66
C ALA A 176 7.49 -12.24 -1.55
N ALA A 177 8.12 -11.16 -1.05
CA ALA A 177 9.18 -10.46 -1.76
C ALA A 177 10.45 -11.31 -1.91
N LEU A 178 10.79 -12.13 -0.90
CA LEU A 178 11.90 -13.09 -0.95
C LEU A 178 11.66 -14.20 -1.98
N LEU A 179 10.41 -14.67 -2.07
CA LEU A 179 9.95 -15.64 -3.05
C LEU A 179 9.72 -15.04 -4.46
N SER A 180 9.86 -13.72 -4.62
CA SER A 180 9.58 -13.00 -5.88
C SER A 180 8.13 -13.17 -6.38
N ILE A 181 7.17 -13.39 -5.47
CA ILE A 181 5.75 -13.56 -5.77
C ILE A 181 4.90 -12.49 -5.09
N LYS A 182 3.64 -12.39 -5.51
CA LYS A 182 2.63 -11.67 -4.72
C LYS A 182 2.19 -12.55 -3.55
N ALA A 183 1.98 -11.95 -2.37
CA ALA A 183 1.68 -12.64 -1.11
C ALA A 183 0.43 -13.54 -1.09
N VAL A 184 -0.37 -13.57 -2.16
CA VAL A 184 -1.64 -14.32 -2.26
C VAL A 184 -1.54 -15.49 -3.25
N SER A 185 -0.36 -15.75 -3.82
CA SER A 185 -0.24 -16.65 -4.98
C SER A 185 -0.11 -18.16 -4.69
N LEU A 186 0.16 -18.59 -3.44
CA LEU A 186 0.41 -20.02 -3.16
C LEU A 186 -0.83 -20.77 -2.66
N GLY A 187 -1.19 -21.85 -3.35
CA GLY A 187 -2.33 -22.71 -3.01
C GLY A 187 -1.96 -23.89 -2.12
N SER A 188 -0.73 -24.40 -2.20
CA SER A 188 -0.29 -25.62 -1.49
C SER A 188 1.19 -25.60 -1.08
N ALA A 189 1.55 -26.49 -0.14
CA ALA A 189 2.95 -26.70 0.26
C ALA A 189 3.81 -27.34 -0.83
N SER A 190 3.23 -28.11 -1.75
CA SER A 190 4.00 -28.69 -2.87
C SER A 190 4.48 -27.59 -3.80
N GLU A 191 3.57 -26.71 -4.20
CA GLU A 191 3.88 -25.53 -5.03
C GLU A 191 4.91 -24.62 -4.36
N ALA A 192 4.83 -24.46 -3.03
CA ALA A 192 5.81 -23.70 -2.27
C ALA A 192 7.20 -24.37 -2.24
N VAL A 193 7.27 -25.71 -2.14
CA VAL A 193 8.55 -26.45 -2.20
C VAL A 193 9.20 -26.28 -3.56
N ASP A 194 8.45 -26.38 -4.65
CA ASP A 194 8.97 -26.18 -6.00
C ASP A 194 9.58 -24.77 -6.13
N LEU A 195 8.86 -23.75 -5.67
CA LEU A 195 9.32 -22.35 -5.71
C LEU A 195 10.57 -22.09 -4.87
N ILE A 196 10.67 -22.73 -3.69
CA ILE A 196 11.80 -22.57 -2.77
C ILE A 196 13.03 -23.34 -3.26
N SER A 197 12.84 -24.46 -3.96
CA SER A 197 13.95 -25.28 -4.47
C SER A 197 14.83 -24.54 -5.48
N ASP A 198 14.28 -23.52 -6.16
CA ASP A 198 14.99 -22.69 -7.13
C ASP A 198 15.71 -21.48 -6.50
N LEU A 199 15.57 -21.25 -5.19
CA LEU A 199 16.16 -20.10 -4.51
C LEU A 199 17.54 -20.39 -3.92
N ASP A 200 18.37 -19.35 -3.85
CA ASP A 200 19.65 -19.41 -3.17
C ASP A 200 19.50 -19.65 -1.65
N SER A 201 20.53 -20.26 -1.04
CA SER A 201 20.52 -20.61 0.38
C SER A 201 20.41 -19.39 1.30
N GLU A 202 20.86 -18.21 0.86
CA GLU A 202 20.77 -16.97 1.63
C GLU A 202 19.31 -16.53 1.79
N ARG A 203 18.51 -16.57 0.71
CA ARG A 203 17.07 -16.30 0.76
C ARG A 203 16.32 -17.31 1.60
N LEU A 204 16.66 -18.59 1.51
CA LEU A 204 16.03 -19.64 2.31
C LEU A 204 16.31 -19.43 3.81
N THR A 205 17.56 -19.10 4.15
CA THR A 205 17.97 -18.79 5.52
C THR A 205 17.25 -17.54 6.04
N GLU A 206 17.18 -16.47 5.26
CA GLU A 206 16.45 -15.25 5.63
C GLU A 206 14.95 -15.52 5.84
N MET A 207 14.33 -16.34 4.99
CA MET A 207 12.92 -16.74 5.14
C MET A 207 12.69 -17.55 6.42
N ALA A 208 13.55 -18.52 6.71
CA ALA A 208 13.47 -19.30 7.96
C ALA A 208 13.63 -18.40 9.19
N LEU A 209 14.59 -17.46 9.14
CA LEU A 209 14.82 -16.49 10.20
C LEU A 209 13.59 -15.61 10.45
N VAL A 210 13.01 -15.00 9.40
CA VAL A 210 11.87 -14.09 9.60
C VAL A 210 10.61 -14.82 10.08
N VAL A 211 10.42 -16.07 9.67
CA VAL A 211 9.30 -16.90 10.14
C VAL A 211 9.50 -17.31 11.60
N SER A 212 10.71 -17.72 12.00
CA SER A 212 11.02 -18.07 13.40
C SER A 212 10.94 -16.86 14.34
N GLU A 213 11.43 -15.69 13.92
CA GLU A 213 11.27 -14.42 14.66
C GLU A 213 9.78 -14.09 14.84
N ALA A 214 8.96 -14.23 13.79
CA ALA A 214 7.53 -13.98 13.89
C ALA A 214 6.84 -14.92 14.91
N ARG A 215 7.29 -16.18 15.03
CA ARG A 215 6.82 -17.11 16.07
C ARG A 215 7.24 -16.66 17.46
N ALA A 216 8.49 -16.26 17.64
CA ALA A 216 9.01 -15.77 18.92
C ALA A 216 8.25 -14.52 19.40
N ASP A 217 7.89 -13.64 18.47
CA ASP A 217 7.09 -12.43 18.71
C ASP A 217 5.58 -12.70 18.82
N GLN A 218 5.16 -13.97 18.83
CA GLN A 218 3.76 -14.40 18.92
C GLN A 218 2.86 -13.87 17.79
N ILE A 219 3.45 -13.57 16.63
CA ILE A 219 2.71 -13.17 15.43
C ILE A 219 2.00 -14.40 14.87
N ARG A 220 0.67 -14.30 14.72
CA ARG A 220 -0.13 -15.35 14.09
C ARG A 220 0.20 -15.44 12.60
N LEU A 221 0.85 -16.52 12.18
CA LEU A 221 1.08 -16.80 10.77
C LEU A 221 -0.24 -16.97 10.01
N THR A 222 -0.27 -16.39 8.82
CA THR A 222 -1.34 -16.54 7.83
C THR A 222 -1.20 -17.89 7.14
N ARG A 223 -2.25 -18.35 6.45
CA ARG A 223 -2.19 -19.59 5.66
C ARG A 223 -0.99 -19.62 4.70
N PHE A 224 -0.73 -18.50 4.04
CA PHE A 224 0.43 -18.34 3.16
C PHE A 224 1.75 -18.59 3.88
N MET A 225 1.97 -17.95 5.03
CA MET A 225 3.21 -18.11 5.80
C MET A 225 3.35 -19.53 6.36
N SER A 226 2.26 -20.14 6.83
CA SER A 226 2.29 -21.54 7.31
C SER A 226 2.64 -22.53 6.19
N ILE A 227 2.18 -22.28 4.96
CA ILE A 227 2.53 -23.09 3.79
C ILE A 227 4.04 -23.00 3.52
N VAL A 228 4.60 -21.79 3.57
CA VAL A 228 6.04 -21.55 3.38
C VAL A 228 6.87 -22.18 4.50
N GLU A 229 6.44 -22.06 5.76
CA GLU A 229 7.09 -22.68 6.92
C GLU A 229 7.21 -24.21 6.76
N VAL A 230 6.13 -24.88 6.36
CA VAL A 230 6.13 -26.32 6.08
C VAL A 230 7.05 -26.67 4.91
N ALA A 231 7.12 -25.83 3.88
CA ALA A 231 8.00 -26.04 2.75
C ALA A 231 9.49 -25.94 3.15
N LEU A 232 9.86 -24.93 3.95
CA LEU A 232 11.21 -24.75 4.50
C LEU A 232 11.64 -25.95 5.35
N GLN A 233 10.75 -26.46 6.21
CA GLN A 233 11.02 -27.66 7.01
C GLN A 233 11.30 -28.90 6.15
N ARG A 234 10.59 -29.06 5.01
CA ARG A 234 10.79 -30.18 4.08
C ARG A 234 12.10 -30.10 3.30
N THR A 235 12.63 -28.89 3.10
CA THR A 235 13.89 -28.67 2.39
C THR A 235 15.10 -28.53 3.33
N GLY A 236 14.91 -28.71 4.64
CA GLY A 236 15.99 -28.70 5.64
C GLY A 236 16.32 -27.31 6.21
N PHE A 237 15.48 -26.31 5.99
CA PHE A 237 15.61 -24.94 6.49
C PHE A 237 14.57 -24.61 7.59
N GLY A 238 14.19 -25.61 8.38
CA GLY A 238 13.15 -25.53 9.42
C GLY A 238 13.59 -24.96 10.75
#